data_AF-A0A8H3M383-F1
#
_entry.id   AF-A0A8H3M383-F1
#
_cell.length_a   1.000
_cell.length_b   1.000
_cell.length_c   1.000
_cell.angle_alpha   90.00
_cell.angle_beta   90.00
_cell.angle_gamma   90.00
#
_symmetry.space_group_name_H-M   'P 1'
#
loop_
_entity.id
_entity.type
_entity.pdbx_description
1 polymer ?
#
loop_
_entity_poly.entity_id
_entity_poly.type
_entity_poly.pdbx_seq_one_letter_code
_entity_poly.pdbx_strand_id
1 'polypeptide(L)'
;MLRFNKVKAHNNDYFNERIDQECRIAHYDSTPALVIKQQYFDNIWFIPQWGSISIERKLRKFITDSSNIKNYFSFLHLPQNYKYKDVVDWDITLWILCNNGEKTETNFEQHRKMIFKYKLLSEQLAVLEKTKH
;
A
#
# COMPACT_ATOMS: atom_id res chain seq x y z
N MET A 1 -20.19 39.53 14.97
CA MET A 1 -19.66 39.48 13.58
C MET A 1 -18.19 39.12 13.67
N LEU A 2 -17.80 37.92 13.25
CA LEU A 2 -16.41 37.47 13.30
C LEU A 2 -15.63 38.06 12.10
N ARG A 3 -14.42 38.56 12.32
CA ARG A 3 -13.51 39.01 11.26
C ARG A 3 -12.23 38.19 11.31
N PHE A 4 -11.87 37.58 10.20
CA PHE A 4 -10.62 36.83 10.05
C PHE A 4 -9.57 37.72 9.39
N ASN A 5 -8.40 37.82 10.00
CA ASN A 5 -7.26 38.58 9.47
C ASN A 5 -6.18 37.62 9.03
N LYS A 6 -5.72 37.77 7.78
CA LYS A 6 -4.59 37.01 7.25
C LYS A 6 -3.29 37.63 7.76
N VAL A 7 -2.48 36.84 8.46
CA VAL A 7 -1.17 37.25 8.96
C VAL A 7 -0.08 36.60 8.10
N LYS A 8 1.04 37.29 7.92
CA LYS A 8 2.21 36.79 7.18
C LYS A 8 3.02 35.86 8.09
N ALA A 9 3.40 34.68 7.59
CA ALA A 9 4.27 33.77 8.30
C ALA A 9 5.65 34.39 8.58
N HIS A 10 6.27 34.01 9.69
CA HIS A 10 7.61 34.46 10.13
C HIS A 10 7.75 35.98 10.31
N ASN A 11 6.71 36.63 10.81
CA ASN A 11 6.72 38.06 11.13
C ASN A 11 7.01 38.35 12.62
N ASN A 12 7.56 37.39 13.37
CA ASN A 12 7.76 37.47 14.82
C ASN A 12 6.48 37.78 15.62
N ASP A 13 5.30 37.41 15.08
CA ASP A 13 4.05 37.49 15.83
C ASP A 13 4.01 36.32 16.82
N TYR A 14 4.15 36.66 18.11
CA TYR A 14 4.19 35.70 19.21
C TYR A 14 3.02 34.71 19.18
N PHE A 15 1.81 35.16 18.85
CA PHE A 15 0.64 34.29 18.84
C PHE A 15 0.63 33.36 17.63
N ASN A 16 1.02 33.87 16.46
CA ASN A 16 1.11 33.04 15.26
C ASN A 16 2.21 31.98 15.39
N GLU A 17 3.38 32.36 15.91
CA GLU A 17 4.50 31.44 16.14
C GLU A 17 4.21 30.39 17.20
N ARG A 18 3.49 30.77 18.27
CA ARG A 18 3.03 29.82 19.28
C ARG A 18 2.08 28.79 18.67
N ILE A 19 1.10 29.21 17.87
CA ILE A 19 0.19 28.29 17.19
C ILE A 19 0.94 27.37 16.21
N ASP A 20 1.88 27.92 15.43
CA ASP A 20 2.72 27.11 14.53
C ASP A 20 3.55 26.07 15.29
N GLN A 21 4.07 26.42 16.48
CA GLN A 21 4.81 25.50 17.35
C GLN A 21 3.93 24.40 17.93
N GLU A 22 2.73 24.72 18.42
CA GLU A 22 1.77 23.74 18.94
C GLU A 22 1.30 22.79 17.82
N CYS A 23 0.99 23.32 16.64
CA CYS A 23 0.65 22.51 15.45
C CYS A 23 1.80 21.56 15.08
N ARG A 24 3.05 22.04 15.14
CA ARG A 24 4.23 21.22 14.87
C ARG A 24 4.37 20.10 15.89
N ILE A 25 4.18 20.38 17.19
CA ILE A 25 4.23 19.37 18.26
C ILE A 25 3.13 18.31 18.04
N ALA A 26 1.90 18.74 17.75
CA ALA A 26 0.79 17.84 17.46
C ALA A 26 1.02 16.99 16.19
N HIS A 27 1.72 17.52 15.19
CA HIS A 27 2.08 16.77 13.99
C HIS A 27 3.18 15.73 14.20
N TYR A 28 4.05 15.92 15.20
CA TYR A 28 5.06 14.94 15.60
C TYR A 28 4.56 13.97 16.68
N ASP A 29 3.36 14.20 17.20
CA ASP A 29 2.74 13.26 18.13
C ASP A 29 2.47 11.96 17.37
N SER A 30 3.14 10.89 17.79
CA SER A 30 3.06 9.56 17.14
C SER A 30 1.71 8.89 17.36
N THR A 31 0.76 9.60 17.98
CA THR A 31 -0.63 9.21 18.04
C THR A 31 -1.19 9.04 16.63
N PRO A 32 -1.77 7.87 16.29
CA PRO A 32 -2.41 7.67 15.01
C PRO A 32 -3.48 8.73 14.78
N ALA A 33 -3.45 9.41 13.64
CA ALA A 33 -4.44 10.42 13.26
C ALA A 33 -5.90 9.90 13.28
N LEU A 34 -6.05 8.56 13.23
CA LEU A 34 -7.32 7.87 13.40
C LEU A 34 -7.11 6.63 14.28
N VAL A 35 -7.71 6.63 15.47
CA VAL A 35 -7.75 5.46 16.35
C VAL A 35 -9.13 4.82 16.24
N ILE A 36 -9.22 3.72 15.49
CA ILE A 36 -10.45 2.92 15.37
C ILE A 36 -10.59 2.07 16.64
N LYS A 37 -11.43 2.51 17.58
CA LYS A 37 -11.70 1.74 18.81
C LYS A 37 -12.84 0.76 18.55
N GLN A 38 -12.52 -0.53 18.62
CA GLN A 38 -13.43 -1.65 18.36
C GLN A 38 -14.68 -1.61 19.26
N GLN A 39 -14.55 -1.04 20.46
CA GLN A 39 -15.60 -0.84 21.46
C GLN A 39 -16.78 0.06 21.02
N TYR A 40 -16.70 0.71 19.85
CA TYR A 40 -17.78 1.52 19.31
C TYR A 40 -18.49 0.87 18.10
N PHE A 41 -18.17 -0.40 17.81
CA PHE A 41 -18.77 -1.17 16.72
C PHE A 41 -19.59 -2.34 17.26
N ASP A 42 -20.58 -2.06 18.11
CA ASP A 42 -21.45 -3.07 18.76
C ASP A 42 -22.24 -3.93 17.75
N ASN A 43 -22.30 -3.50 16.49
CA ASN A 43 -22.94 -4.15 15.37
C ASN A 43 -22.00 -5.06 14.54
N ILE A 44 -20.69 -5.04 14.78
CA ILE A 44 -19.71 -5.88 14.06
C ILE A 44 -19.29 -7.04 14.97
N TRP A 45 -19.95 -8.18 14.79
CA TRP A 45 -19.73 -9.38 15.61
C TRP A 45 -18.48 -10.16 15.20
N PHE A 46 -18.09 -10.05 13.93
CA PHE A 46 -16.98 -10.79 13.36
C PHE A 46 -16.19 -9.91 12.40
N ILE A 47 -14.87 -9.87 12.59
CA ILE A 47 -13.95 -9.27 11.63
C ILE A 47 -13.32 -10.41 10.84
N PRO A 48 -13.54 -10.49 9.51
CA PRO A 48 -12.95 -11.54 8.71
C PRO A 48 -11.42 -11.39 8.67
N GLN A 49 -10.72 -12.49 8.92
CA GLN A 49 -9.26 -12.55 8.93
C GLN A 49 -8.75 -13.59 7.93
N TRP A 50 -7.59 -13.32 7.34
CA TRP A 50 -6.81 -14.29 6.58
C TRP A 50 -5.58 -14.67 7.40
N GLY A 51 -5.61 -15.84 8.03
CA GLY A 51 -4.65 -16.17 9.07
C GLY A 51 -4.82 -15.23 10.26
N SER A 52 -3.76 -14.52 10.65
CA SER A 52 -3.77 -13.51 11.72
C SER A 52 -3.94 -12.07 11.22
N ILE A 53 -4.20 -11.88 9.91
CA ILE A 53 -4.28 -10.54 9.29
C ILE A 53 -5.73 -10.20 8.99
N SER A 54 -6.19 -9.05 9.48
CA SER A 54 -7.54 -8.55 9.22
C SER A 54 -7.75 -8.19 7.75
N ILE A 55 -8.87 -8.59 7.18
CA ILE A 55 -9.22 -8.29 5.79
C ILE A 55 -9.90 -6.92 5.73
N GLU A 56 -9.18 -5.92 5.22
CA GLU A 56 -9.68 -4.53 5.10
C GLU A 56 -10.47 -4.27 3.81
N ARG A 57 -10.39 -5.18 2.83
CA ARG A 57 -11.07 -5.07 1.54
C ARG A 57 -12.49 -5.65 1.61
N LYS A 58 -13.35 -5.28 0.65
CA LYS A 58 -14.69 -5.90 0.50
C LYS A 58 -14.57 -7.43 0.45
N LEU A 59 -15.16 -8.13 1.42
CA LEU A 59 -14.99 -9.57 1.62
C LEU A 59 -15.27 -10.41 0.36
N ARG A 60 -16.35 -10.10 -0.37
CA ARG A 60 -16.67 -10.78 -1.64
C ARG A 60 -15.53 -10.68 -2.64
N LYS A 61 -14.98 -9.48 -2.83
CA LYS A 61 -13.87 -9.25 -3.76
C LYS A 61 -12.62 -9.99 -3.31
N PHE A 62 -12.35 -9.98 -2.01
CA PHE A 62 -11.26 -10.75 -1.44
C PHE A 62 -11.40 -12.25 -1.74
N ILE A 63 -12.57 -12.85 -1.48
CA ILE A 63 -12.83 -14.27 -1.76
C ILE A 63 -12.65 -14.58 -3.26
N THR A 64 -13.17 -13.73 -4.14
CA THR A 64 -13.01 -13.88 -5.58
C THR A 64 -11.53 -13.81 -5.99
N ASP A 65 -10.81 -12.78 -5.54
CA ASP A 65 -9.38 -12.60 -5.83
C ASP A 65 -8.58 -13.82 -5.32
N SER A 66 -8.83 -14.29 -4.10
CA SER A 66 -8.17 -15.48 -3.52
C SER A 66 -8.44 -16.75 -4.33
N SER A 67 -9.67 -16.93 -4.80
CA SER A 67 -10.04 -18.10 -5.61
C SER A 67 -9.36 -18.05 -6.98
N ASN A 68 -9.33 -16.87 -7.60
CA ASN A 68 -8.64 -16.66 -8.88
C ASN A 68 -7.14 -16.92 -8.76
N ILE A 69 -6.50 -16.44 -7.69
CA ILE A 69 -5.07 -16.68 -7.43
C ILE A 69 -4.79 -18.18 -7.28
N LYS A 70 -5.63 -18.91 -6.52
CA LYS A 70 -5.49 -20.37 -6.39
C LYS A 70 -5.60 -21.08 -7.74
N ASN A 71 -6.61 -20.73 -8.52
CA ASN A 71 -6.82 -21.32 -9.86
C ASN A 71 -5.64 -21.04 -10.79
N TYR A 72 -5.13 -19.80 -10.77
CA TYR A 72 -3.95 -19.42 -11.54
C TYR A 72 -2.69 -20.18 -11.09
N PHE A 73 -2.50 -20.35 -9.78
CA PHE A 73 -1.40 -21.14 -9.26
C PHE A 73 -1.48 -22.60 -9.70
N SER A 74 -2.68 -23.21 -9.66
CA SER A 74 -2.91 -24.56 -10.20
C SER A 74 -2.59 -24.64 -11.70
N PHE A 75 -3.01 -23.65 -12.48
CA PHE A 75 -2.65 -23.56 -13.90
C PHE A 75 -1.13 -23.51 -14.12
N LEU A 76 -0.39 -22.73 -13.33
CA LEU A 76 1.07 -22.66 -13.40
C LEU A 76 1.79 -23.95 -12.96
N HIS A 77 1.13 -24.83 -12.19
CA HIS A 77 1.69 -26.13 -11.78
C HIS A 77 1.48 -27.23 -12.82
N LEU A 78 0.78 -26.97 -13.91
CA LEU A 78 0.63 -27.95 -14.99
C LEU A 78 2.01 -28.23 -15.63
N PRO A 79 2.33 -29.50 -15.97
CA PRO A 79 3.61 -29.90 -16.58
C PRO A 79 4.02 -29.04 -17.79
N GLN A 80 3.05 -28.63 -18.60
CA GLN A 80 3.25 -27.83 -19.82
C GLN A 80 3.69 -26.38 -19.54
N ASN A 81 3.47 -25.91 -18.31
CA ASN A 81 3.73 -24.54 -17.88
C ASN A 81 5.00 -24.41 -17.02
N TYR A 82 5.72 -25.50 -16.75
CA TYR A 82 6.97 -25.46 -15.95
C TYR A 82 8.04 -24.54 -16.54
N LYS A 83 8.08 -24.38 -17.87
CA LYS A 83 8.95 -23.42 -18.55
C LYS A 83 8.82 -21.97 -18.03
N TYR A 84 7.69 -21.60 -17.44
CA TYR A 84 7.48 -20.27 -16.86
C TYR A 84 7.98 -20.16 -15.41
N LYS A 85 8.19 -21.30 -14.73
CA LYS A 85 8.79 -21.34 -13.39
C LYS A 85 10.31 -21.41 -13.45
N ASP A 86 10.85 -22.24 -14.32
CA ASP A 86 12.30 -22.51 -14.32
C ASP A 86 13.12 -21.38 -14.97
N VAL A 87 12.48 -20.55 -15.81
CA VAL A 87 13.14 -19.43 -16.50
C VAL A 87 13.26 -18.19 -15.63
N VAL A 88 12.44 -18.06 -14.59
CA VAL A 88 12.36 -16.85 -13.76
C VAL A 88 12.76 -17.19 -12.33
N ASP A 89 13.83 -16.56 -11.85
CA ASP A 89 14.16 -16.57 -10.43
C ASP A 89 13.14 -15.70 -9.68
N TRP A 90 12.09 -16.36 -9.17
CA TRP A 90 10.98 -15.69 -8.49
C TRP A 90 11.40 -15.06 -7.16
N ASP A 91 12.42 -15.59 -6.48
CA ASP A 91 12.91 -15.04 -5.21
C ASP A 91 13.60 -13.70 -5.45
N ILE A 92 14.50 -13.63 -6.44
CA ILE A 92 15.14 -12.37 -6.84
C ILE A 92 14.10 -11.39 -7.40
N THR A 93 13.17 -11.88 -8.23
CA THR A 93 12.13 -11.03 -8.84
C THR A 93 11.22 -10.40 -7.78
N LEU A 94 10.78 -11.19 -6.80
CA LEU A 94 9.97 -10.70 -5.68
C LEU A 94 10.78 -9.75 -4.79
N TRP A 95 12.05 -10.04 -4.54
CA TRP A 95 12.92 -9.14 -3.80
C TRP A 95 13.04 -7.78 -4.49
N ILE A 96 13.28 -7.74 -5.81
CA ILE A 96 13.35 -6.49 -6.57
C ILE A 96 12.02 -5.72 -6.51
N LEU A 97 10.89 -6.43 -6.65
CA LEU A 97 9.56 -5.82 -6.64
C LEU A 97 9.18 -5.25 -5.26
N CYS A 98 9.45 -6.01 -4.20
CA CYS A 98 9.03 -5.67 -2.83
C CYS A 98 10.03 -4.77 -2.09
N ASN A 99 11.29 -4.70 -2.55
CA ASN A 99 12.30 -3.84 -1.94
C ASN A 99 12.16 -2.39 -2.43
N ASN A 100 11.32 -1.62 -1.75
CA ASN A 100 11.07 -0.21 -2.05
C ASN A 100 11.60 0.76 -0.98
N GLY A 101 12.37 0.28 0.00
CA GLY A 101 12.91 1.07 1.11
C GLY A 101 12.61 0.44 2.48
N GLU A 102 12.70 1.24 3.55
CA GLU A 102 12.36 0.81 4.92
C GLU A 102 10.89 0.35 5.01
N LYS A 103 10.68 -0.80 5.66
CA LYS A 103 9.39 -1.53 5.71
C LYS A 103 8.38 -0.96 6.71
N THR A 104 8.79 0.04 7.50
CA THR A 104 8.03 0.56 8.63
C THR A 104 7.03 1.65 8.24
N GLU A 105 7.18 2.27 7.06
CA GLU A 105 6.30 3.35 6.62
C GLU A 105 5.92 3.21 5.15
N THR A 106 4.62 3.21 4.85
CA THR A 106 4.12 3.22 3.46
C THR A 106 4.08 4.66 2.95
N ASN A 107 5.17 5.15 2.37
CA ASN A 107 5.21 6.46 1.73
C ASN A 107 4.71 6.39 0.27
N PHE A 108 4.03 7.43 -0.21
CA PHE A 108 3.65 7.63 -1.61
C PHE A 108 4.81 7.42 -2.59
N GLU A 109 6.04 7.77 -2.20
CA GLU A 109 7.22 7.54 -3.03
C GLU A 109 7.51 6.04 -3.23
N GLN A 110 7.40 5.24 -2.18
CA GLN A 110 7.58 3.79 -2.27
C GLN A 110 6.49 3.15 -3.14
N HIS A 111 5.25 3.62 -3.00
CA HIS A 111 4.13 3.18 -3.84
C HIS A 111 4.37 3.50 -5.32
N ARG A 112 4.88 4.70 -5.64
CA ARG A 112 5.25 5.08 -7.01
C ARG A 112 6.36 4.18 -7.58
N LYS A 113 7.39 3.87 -6.80
CA LYS A 113 8.48 2.95 -7.19
C LYS A 113 7.95 1.55 -7.50
N MET A 114 7.05 1.03 -6.66
CA MET A 114 6.40 -0.27 -6.88
C MET A 114 5.60 -0.31 -8.19
N ILE A 115 4.76 0.70 -8.43
CA ILE A 115 3.96 0.80 -9.66
C ILE A 115 4.87 0.90 -10.89
N PHE A 116 5.94 1.69 -10.81
CA PHE A 116 6.90 1.83 -11.91
C PHE A 116 7.54 0.48 -12.28
N LYS A 117 8.06 -0.26 -11.29
CA LYS A 117 8.65 -1.60 -11.51
C LYS A 117 7.64 -2.57 -12.12
N TYR A 118 6.39 -2.55 -11.64
CA TYR A 118 5.32 -3.39 -12.19
C TYR A 118 5.02 -3.06 -13.65
N LYS A 119 4.89 -1.77 -14.00
CA LYS A 119 4.67 -1.34 -15.39
C LYS A 119 5.83 -1.77 -16.30
N LEU A 120 7.07 -1.54 -15.85
CA LEU A 120 8.26 -1.93 -16.60
C LEU A 120 8.28 -3.44 -16.90
N LEU A 121 8.00 -4.28 -15.90
CA LEU A 121 7.89 -5.73 -16.09
C LEU A 121 6.76 -6.11 -17.05
N SER A 122 5.58 -5.48 -16.92
CA SER A 122 4.45 -5.75 -17.81
C SER A 122 4.73 -5.35 -19.27
N GLU A 123 5.45 -4.24 -19.48
CA GLU A 123 5.85 -3.78 -20.82
C GLU A 123 6.93 -4.68 -21.42
N GLN A 124 7.94 -5.08 -20.64
CA GLN A 124 8.98 -6.00 -21.09
C GLN A 124 8.40 -7.37 -21.49
N LEU A 125 7.44 -7.90 -20.72
CA LEU A 125 6.73 -9.14 -21.08
C LEU A 125 6.00 -9.01 -22.43
N ALA A 126 5.29 -7.90 -22.63
CA ALA A 126 4.56 -7.65 -23.88
C ALA A 126 5.49 -7.48 -25.11
N VAL A 127 6.70 -6.95 -24.91
CA VAL A 127 7.70 -6.82 -25.99
C VAL A 127 8.31 -8.17 -26.33
N LEU A 128 8.65 -8.98 -25.32
CA LEU A 128 9.23 -10.33 -25.52
C LEU A 128 8.28 -11.28 -26.26
N GLU A 129 6.97 -11.15 -26.05
CA GLU A 129 5.96 -11.91 -26.81
C GLU A 129 5.94 -11.53 -28.29
N LYS A 130 6.15 -10.25 -28.62
CA LYS A 130 6.15 -9.77 -30.02
C LYS A 130 7.41 -10.14 -30.79
N THR A 131 8.52 -10.39 -30.10
CA THR A 131 9.80 -10.79 -30.72
C THR A 131 9.93 -12.31 -30.95
N LYS A 132 8.93 -13.12 -30.60
CA LYS A 132 8.93 -14.59 -30.81
C LYS A 132 8.49 -15.03 -32.22
N HIS A 133 8.69 -14.17 -33.23
CA HIS A 133 8.40 -14.47 -34.64
C HIS A 133 9.65 -14.40 -35.49
#